data_AF-A0A7L3HSJ5-F1
#
_entry.id   AF-A0A7L3HSJ5-F1
#
_cell.length_a   1.000
_cell.length_b   1.000
_cell.length_c   1.000
_cell.angle_alpha   90.00
_cell.angle_beta   90.00
_cell.angle_gamma   90.00
#
_symmetry.space_group_name_H-M   'P 1'
#
loop_
_entity.id
_entity.type
_entity.pdbx_description
1 polymer ?
#
loop_
_entity_poly.entity_id
_entity_poly.type
_entity_poly.pdbx_seq_one_letter_code
_entity_poly.pdbx_strand_id
1 'polypeptide(L)'
;MFVVGQEQQKVFAHRCVLACRCQAFRGMLSQAPVGSQDSSSSVPSQGPFILGNVQPEVFLAVIEFLYTNSVTLNSHIALEVLTSSVEYGLQDLCKV
;
A
#
# COMPACT_ATOMS: atom_id res chain seq x y z
N MET A 1 -7.17 -0.89 6.27
CA MET A 1 -7.84 -0.96 4.96
C MET A 1 -7.36 0.21 4.13
N PHE A 2 -7.11 0.00 2.85
CA PHE A 2 -6.78 1.04 1.89
C PHE A 2 -7.98 1.28 0.99
N VAL A 3 -8.16 2.52 0.56
CA VAL A 3 -9.13 2.93 -0.46
C VAL A 3 -8.34 3.55 -1.58
N VAL A 4 -8.34 2.91 -2.75
CA VAL A 4 -7.35 3.12 -3.82
C VAL A 4 -8.06 3.58 -5.09
N GLY A 5 -7.44 4.53 -5.78
CA GLY A 5 -7.92 5.04 -7.06
C GLY A 5 -9.14 5.93 -6.95
N GLN A 6 -9.55 6.47 -8.10
CA GLN A 6 -10.76 7.31 -8.22
C GLN A 6 -12.03 6.48 -8.05
N GLU A 7 -11.96 5.20 -8.39
CA GLU A 7 -12.96 4.16 -8.19
C GLU A 7 -13.18 3.77 -6.71
N GLN A 8 -12.37 4.30 -5.78
CA GLN A 8 -12.49 4.06 -4.34
C GLN A 8 -12.47 2.56 -3.99
N GLN A 9 -11.61 1.79 -4.69
CA GLN A 9 -11.52 0.35 -4.48
C GLN A 9 -10.94 0.04 -3.10
N LYS A 10 -11.65 -0.80 -2.33
CA LYS A 10 -11.20 -1.25 -1.01
C LYS A 10 -10.19 -2.38 -1.15
N VAL A 11 -9.00 -2.18 -0.60
CA VAL A 11 -7.95 -3.21 -0.54
C VAL A 11 -7.61 -3.50 0.92
N PHE A 12 -7.63 -4.79 1.27
CA PHE A 12 -7.30 -5.27 2.60
C PHE A 12 -5.92 -5.92 2.59
N ALA A 13 -5.11 -5.57 3.59
CA ALA A 13 -3.76 -6.09 3.76
C ALA A 13 -3.37 -6.06 5.24
N HIS A 14 -2.38 -6.87 5.59
CA HIS A 14 -1.91 -7.03 6.95
C HIS A 14 -0.81 -6.01 7.25
N ARG A 15 -1.03 -5.16 8.26
CA ARG A 15 -0.08 -4.11 8.66
C ARG A 15 1.31 -4.67 8.96
N CYS A 16 1.39 -5.83 9.62
CA CYS A 16 2.65 -6.46 9.98
C CYS A 16 3.49 -6.84 8.74
N VAL A 17 2.86 -7.39 7.69
CA VAL A 17 3.54 -7.75 6.44
C VAL A 17 4.04 -6.49 5.73
N LEU A 18 3.19 -5.49 5.55
CA LEU A 18 3.58 -4.25 4.85
C LEU A 18 4.69 -3.51 5.60
N ALA A 19 4.57 -3.36 6.92
CA ALA A 19 5.54 -2.65 7.73
C ALA A 19 6.88 -3.41 7.86
N CYS A 20 6.90 -4.75 7.80
CA CYS A 20 8.16 -5.49 7.86
C CYS A 20 8.90 -5.51 6.51
N ARG A 21 8.18 -5.42 5.39
CA ARG A 21 8.73 -5.53 4.02
C ARG A 21 8.94 -4.19 3.32
N CYS A 22 8.33 -3.10 3.77
CA CYS A 22 8.47 -1.78 3.14
C CYS A 22 8.56 -0.65 4.18
N GLN A 23 9.62 0.16 4.09
CA GLN A 23 9.83 1.29 4.99
C GLN A 23 8.79 2.41 4.81
N ALA A 24 8.38 2.69 3.57
CA ALA A 24 7.34 3.69 3.30
C ALA A 24 6.01 3.30 3.96
N PHE A 25 5.58 2.03 3.82
CA PHE A 25 4.42 1.52 4.53
C PHE A 25 4.61 1.52 6.05
N ARG A 26 5.80 1.19 6.57
CA ARG A 26 6.07 1.28 8.01
C ARG A 26 5.86 2.70 8.54
N GLY A 27 6.40 3.70 7.84
CA GLY A 27 6.23 5.12 8.18
C GLY A 27 4.76 5.53 8.13
N MET A 28 4.08 5.26 7.01
CA MET A 28 2.66 5.58 6.83
C MET A 28 1.76 4.91 7.89
N LEU A 29 1.99 3.64 8.20
CA LEU A 29 1.19 2.90 9.17
C LEU A 29 1.50 3.31 10.62
N SER A 30 2.67 3.87 10.91
CA SER A 30 3.00 4.38 12.25
C SER A 30 2.25 5.68 12.60
N GLN A 31 1.73 6.38 11.60
CA GLN A 31 0.88 7.55 11.78
C GLN A 31 -0.57 7.14 11.99
N ALA A 32 -1.24 7.74 12.98
CA ALA A 32 -2.69 7.55 13.14
C ALA A 32 -3.42 8.15 11.92
N PRO A 33 -4.41 7.45 11.34
CA PRO A 33 -5.16 7.98 10.20
C PRO A 33 -5.90 9.25 10.60
N VAL A 34 -5.82 10.22 9.70
CA VAL A 34 -6.47 11.53 9.80
C VAL A 34 -7.97 11.31 10.00
N GLY A 35 -8.50 11.71 11.17
CA GLY A 35 -9.93 11.58 11.53
C GLY A 35 -10.22 10.72 12.76
N SER A 36 -9.22 10.11 13.40
CA SER A 36 -9.42 9.26 14.59
C SER A 36 -9.27 10.05 15.90
N GLN A 37 -10.10 11.08 16.13
CA GLN A 37 -10.24 11.73 17.44
C GLN A 37 -11.45 11.13 18.16
N ASP A 38 -11.33 9.92 18.69
CA ASP A 38 -12.26 9.42 19.71
C ASP A 38 -11.45 8.66 20.78
N SER A 39 -11.08 9.41 21.81
CA SER A 39 -10.24 9.01 22.95
C SER A 39 -11.02 8.16 23.97
N SER A 40 -11.58 7.01 23.57
CA SER A 40 -12.32 6.16 24.52
C SER A 40 -12.31 4.65 24.25
N SER A 41 -11.63 4.16 23.22
CA SER A 41 -11.49 2.73 22.96
C SER A 41 -10.02 2.29 22.97
N SER A 42 -9.71 1.23 23.71
CA SER A 42 -8.37 0.62 23.84
C SER A 42 -7.86 -0.05 22.55
N VAL A 43 -8.62 0.07 21.46
CA VAL A 43 -8.24 -0.35 20.11
C VAL A 43 -8.52 0.82 19.20
N PRO A 44 -7.51 1.52 18.66
CA PRO A 44 -7.75 2.62 17.73
C PRO A 44 -8.55 2.07 16.54
N SER A 45 -9.78 2.55 16.34
CA SER A 45 -10.53 2.32 15.10
C SER A 45 -9.88 3.17 14.01
N GLN A 46 -8.80 2.64 13.44
CA GLN A 46 -8.01 3.30 12.41
C GLN A 46 -8.84 3.37 11.12
N GLY A 47 -9.25 4.57 10.72
CA GLY A 47 -9.94 4.82 9.44
C GLY A 47 -9.14 4.35 8.21
N PRO A 48 -9.76 4.35 7.01
CA PRO A 48 -9.07 3.94 5.79
C PRO A 48 -7.91 4.86 5.42
N PHE A 49 -6.85 4.27 4.85
CA PHE A 49 -5.81 5.02 4.13
C PHE A 49 -6.30 5.29 2.71
N ILE A 50 -6.41 6.55 2.31
CA ILE A 50 -6.93 6.95 1.00
C ILE A 50 -5.75 7.23 0.05
N LEU A 51 -5.72 6.53 -1.09
CA LEU A 51 -4.68 6.60 -2.11
C LEU A 51 -5.31 6.98 -3.46
N GLY A 52 -5.68 8.26 -3.62
CA GLY A 52 -6.46 8.72 -4.77
C GLY A 52 -5.72 8.76 -6.12
N ASN A 53 -4.39 8.80 -6.11
CA ASN A 53 -3.56 8.90 -7.32
C ASN A 53 -2.95 7.56 -7.76
N VAL A 54 -3.25 6.47 -7.05
CA VAL A 54 -2.70 5.15 -7.32
C VAL A 54 -3.77 4.30 -7.99
N GLN A 55 -3.46 3.69 -9.12
CA GLN A 55 -4.35 2.73 -9.76
C GLN A 55 -4.45 1.45 -8.91
N PRO A 56 -5.63 0.86 -8.69
CA PRO A 56 -5.76 -0.34 -7.87
C PRO A 56 -4.96 -1.53 -8.36
N GLU A 57 -4.85 -1.73 -9.67
CA GLU A 57 -4.06 -2.82 -10.26
C GLU A 57 -2.57 -2.69 -9.93
N VAL A 58 -2.02 -1.47 -10.02
CA VAL A 58 -0.65 -1.15 -9.62
C VAL A 58 -0.45 -1.39 -8.12
N PHE A 59 -1.40 -0.94 -7.30
CA PHE A 59 -1.33 -1.16 -5.86
C PHE A 59 -1.38 -2.65 -5.51
N LEU A 60 -2.27 -3.42 -6.15
CA LEU A 60 -2.36 -4.87 -5.95
C LEU A 60 -1.09 -5.60 -6.37
N ALA A 61 -0.44 -5.18 -7.45
CA ALA A 61 0.86 -5.72 -7.87
C ALA A 61 1.96 -5.45 -6.83
N VAL A 62 1.99 -4.26 -6.23
CA VAL A 62 2.90 -3.96 -5.11
C VAL A 62 2.59 -4.83 -3.89
N ILE A 63 1.30 -5.03 -3.56
CA ILE A 63 0.90 -5.93 -2.47
C ILE A 63 1.32 -7.37 -2.76
N GLU A 64 1.07 -7.89 -3.97
CA GLU A 64 1.51 -9.22 -4.40
C GLU A 64 3.01 -9.41 -4.15
N PHE A 65 3.82 -8.44 -4.56
CA PHE A 65 5.26 -8.45 -4.32
C PHE A 65 5.62 -8.49 -2.84
N LEU A 66 4.97 -7.66 -2.01
CA LEU A 66 5.25 -7.64 -0.58
C LEU A 66 4.89 -8.96 0.12
N TYR A 67 3.90 -9.70 -0.39
CA TYR A 67 3.46 -10.99 0.15
C TYR A 67 4.25 -12.19 -0.38
N THR A 68 4.67 -12.15 -1.65
CA THR A 68 5.17 -13.33 -2.35
C THR A 68 6.61 -13.19 -2.85
N ASN A 69 7.17 -11.98 -2.77
CA ASN A 69 8.47 -11.63 -3.37
C ASN A 69 8.51 -11.86 -4.89
N SER A 70 7.34 -11.83 -5.54
CA SER A 70 7.11 -11.99 -6.97
C SER A 70 5.91 -11.14 -7.38
N VAL A 71 5.79 -10.82 -8.66
CA VAL A 71 4.67 -10.03 -9.17
C VAL A 71 4.32 -10.47 -10.58
N THR A 72 3.04 -10.50 -10.89
CA THR A 72 2.55 -10.77 -12.25
C THR A 72 2.34 -9.44 -12.97
N LEU A 73 3.25 -9.10 -13.89
CA LEU A 73 3.17 -7.87 -14.67
C LEU A 73 2.45 -8.10 -16.00
N ASN A 74 1.70 -7.09 -16.43
CA ASN A 74 1.25 -6.94 -17.81
C ASN A 74 1.77 -5.60 -18.37
N SER A 75 1.74 -5.45 -19.69
CA SER A 75 2.31 -4.28 -20.37
C SER A 75 1.62 -2.94 -20.03
N HIS A 76 0.40 -2.97 -19.51
CA HIS A 76 -0.37 -1.76 -19.20
C HIS A 76 0.00 -1.13 -17.86
N ILE A 77 0.53 -1.91 -16.92
CA ILE A 77 0.84 -1.43 -15.55
C ILE A 77 2.34 -1.45 -15.24
N ALA A 78 3.17 -2.00 -16.13
CA ALA A 78 4.59 -2.26 -15.85
C ALA A 78 5.36 -0.98 -15.49
N LEU A 79 5.08 0.13 -16.19
CA LEU A 79 5.76 1.42 -15.96
C LEU A 79 5.35 2.02 -14.62
N GLU A 80 4.07 2.00 -14.29
CA GLU A 80 3.54 2.50 -13.03
C GLU A 80 4.02 1.65 -11.86
N VAL A 81 4.09 0.33 -12.00
CA VAL A 81 4.66 -0.56 -10.97
C VAL A 81 6.15 -0.28 -10.75
N LEU A 82 6.91 -0.04 -11.82
CA LEU A 82 8.31 0.37 -11.71
C LEU A 82 8.45 1.74 -11.04
N THR A 83 7.53 2.66 -11.30
CA THR A 83 7.51 3.98 -10.64
C THR A 83 7.22 3.84 -9.15
N SER A 84 6.17 3.08 -8.79
CA SER A 84 5.82 2.80 -7.39
C SER A 84 6.90 2.04 -6.65
N SER A 85 7.68 1.18 -7.31
CA SER A 85 8.79 0.47 -6.66
C SER A 85 9.88 1.44 -6.20
N VAL A 86 10.16 2.49 -6.96
CA VAL A 86 11.07 3.57 -6.55
C VAL A 86 10.46 4.38 -5.40
N GLU A 87 9.20 4.79 -5.52
CA GLU A 87 8.50 5.58 -4.48
C GLU A 87 8.44 4.86 -3.13
N TYR A 88 8.23 3.55 -3.14
CA TYR A 88 8.15 2.73 -1.92
C TYR A 88 9.49 2.12 -1.49
N GLY A 89 10.58 2.37 -2.24
CA GLY A 89 11.92 1.85 -1.94
C GLY A 89 12.06 0.33 -2.10
N LEU A 90 11.30 -0.29 -3.01
CA LEU A 90 11.27 -1.73 -3.28
C LEU A 90 12.35 -2.10 -4.31
N GLN A 91 13.61 -2.06 -3.89
CA GLN A 91 14.77 -2.19 -4.77
C GLN A 91 14.79 -3.46 -5.64
N ASP A 92 14.30 -4.59 -5.12
CA ASP A 92 14.30 -5.85 -5.88
C ASP A 92 13.21 -5.90 -6.94
N LEU A 93 12.17 -5.07 -6.81
CA LEU A 93 11.16 -4.86 -7.86
C LEU A 93 11.65 -3.86 -8.93
N CYS A 94 12.64 -3.01 -8.62
CA CYS A 94 13.26 -2.11 -9.60
C CYS A 94 14.23 -2.80 -10.59
N LYS A 95 14.65 -4.04 -10.30
CA LYS A 95 15.67 -4.77 -11.09
C LYS A 95 15.10 -5.67 -12.18
N VAL A 96 13.78 -5.64 -12.38
CA VAL A 96 13.08 -6.43 -13.41
C VAL A 96 13.47 -5.96 -14.80
#